data_AF-A0A1V4V762-F1
#
_entry.id   AF-A0A1V4V762-F1
#
_cell.length_a   1.000
_cell.length_b   1.000
_cell.length_c   1.000
_cell.angle_alpha   90.00
_cell.angle_beta   90.00
_cell.angle_gamma   90.00
#
_symmetry.space_group_name_H-M   'P 1'
#
loop_
_entity.id
_entity.type
_entity.pdbx_description
1 polymer ?
#
loop_
_entity_poly.entity_id
_entity_poly.type
_entity_poly.pdbx_seq_one_letter_code
_entity_poly.pdbx_strand_id
1 'polypeptide(L)' 'MAGAAKRAIRDAMPEEIELDPSEMDELDKLAEETRRCGISWDDLKSELGL' A
#
# COMPACT_ATOMS: atom_id res chain seq x y z
N MET A 1 -10.05 -3.25 24.31
CA MET A 1 -10.20 -3.89 22.99
C MET A 1 -9.10 -3.49 21.97
N ALA A 2 -8.64 -2.22 21.92
CA ALA A 2 -7.63 -1.78 20.93
C ALA A 2 -6.23 -2.44 21.04
N GLY A 3 -5.82 -2.87 22.24
CA GLY A 3 -4.52 -3.51 22.46
C GLY A 3 -4.39 -4.93 21.89
N ALA A 4 -5.51 -5.65 21.77
CA ALA A 4 -5.53 -7.01 21.20
C ALA A 4 -5.39 -6.98 19.67
N ALA A 5 -6.07 -6.04 19.00
CA ALA A 5 -5.98 -5.87 17.56
C ALA A 5 -4.57 -5.44 17.11
N LYS A 6 -3.93 -4.51 17.84
CA LYS A 6 -2.53 -4.12 17.53
C LYS A 6 -1.54 -5.28 17.66
N ARG A 7 -1.76 -6.18 18.61
CA ARG A 7 -0.92 -7.37 18.80
C ARG A 7 -1.16 -8.39 17.68
N ALA A 8 -2.42 -8.59 17.27
CA ALA A 8 -2.77 -9.47 16.15
C ALA A 8 -2.16 -9.03 14.81
N ILE A 9 -2.11 -7.72 14.52
CA ILE A 9 -1.46 -7.20 13.30
C ILE A 9 0.06 -7.40 13.36
N ARG A 10 0.67 -7.26 14.54
CA ARG A 10 2.12 -7.44 14.72
C ARG A 10 2.56 -8.90 14.52
N ASP A 11 1.71 -9.83 14.89
CA ASP A 11 1.98 -11.27 14.84
C ASP A 11 1.44 -11.93 13.55
N ALA A 12 0.72 -11.18 12.71
CA ALA A 12 0.25 -11.66 11.41
C ALA A 12 1.42 -11.74 10.43
N MET A 13 1.69 -12.94 9.91
CA MET A 13 2.47 -13.03 8.68
C MET A 13 1.58 -12.57 7.52
N PRO A 14 2.08 -11.67 6.66
CA PRO A 14 1.39 -11.37 5.43
C PRO A 14 1.30 -12.65 4.60
N GLU A 15 0.09 -12.97 4.15
CA GLU A 15 -0.13 -14.05 3.21
C GLU A 15 0.38 -13.59 1.84
N GLU A 16 1.19 -14.44 1.21
CA GLU A 16 1.69 -14.16 -0.13
C GLU A 16 0.56 -14.38 -1.15
N ILE A 17 0.42 -13.42 -2.06
CA ILE A 17 -0.55 -13.49 -3.15
C ILE A 17 0.26 -13.71 -4.44
N GLU A 18 -0.07 -14.77 -5.17
CA GLU A 18 0.47 -15.01 -6.50
C GLU A 18 -0.26 -14.11 -7.51
N LEU A 19 0.51 -13.38 -8.31
CA LEU A 19 0.00 -12.54 -9.38
C LEU A 19 0.34 -13.18 -10.72
N ASP A 20 -0.62 -13.14 -11.64
CA ASP A 20 -0.33 -13.52 -13.02
C ASP A 20 0.50 -12.42 -13.73
N PRO A 21 1.14 -12.73 -14.87
CA PRO A 21 1.96 -11.76 -15.59
C PRO A 21 1.21 -10.48 -16.01
N SER A 22 -0.08 -10.58 -16.29
CA SER A 22 -0.89 -9.41 -16.69
C SER A 22 -1.18 -8.49 -15.51
N GLU A 23 -1.44 -9.05 -14.33
CA GLU A 23 -1.56 -8.30 -13.08
C GLU A 23 -0.25 -7.61 -12.71
N MET A 24 0.89 -8.28 -12.91
CA MET A 24 2.22 -7.67 -12.72
C MET A 24 2.44 -6.48 -13.67
N ASP A 25 2.11 -6.64 -14.96
CA ASP A 25 2.23 -5.56 -15.96
C ASP A 25 1.34 -4.35 -15.61
N GLU A 26 0.17 -4.58 -15.02
CA GLU A 26 -0.72 -3.51 -14.55
C GLU A 26 -0.13 -2.77 -13.35
N LEU A 27 0.48 -3.49 -12.39
CA LEU A 27 1.17 -2.87 -11.26
C LEU A 27 2.36 -2.03 -11.71
N ASP A 28 3.13 -2.50 -12.69
CA ASP A 28 4.26 -1.73 -13.23
C ASP A 28 3.79 -0.43 -13.88
N LYS A 29 2.71 -0.46 -14.68
CA LYS A 29 2.09 0.75 -15.25
C LYS A 29 1.62 1.70 -14.16
N LEU A 30 0.93 1.19 -13.15
CA LEU A 30 0.45 2.00 -12.03
C LEU A 30 1.61 2.65 -11.27
N ALA A 31 2.71 1.92 -11.09
CA ALA A 31 3.91 2.43 -10.43
C ALA A 31 4.57 3.54 -11.27
N GLU A 32 4.62 3.40 -12.59
CA GLU A 32 5.09 4.45 -13.49
C GLU A 32 4.21 5.70 -13.45
N GLU A 33 2.89 5.54 -13.52
CA GLU A 33 1.94 6.66 -13.44
C GLU A 33 2.02 7.37 -12.10
N THR A 34 2.12 6.63 -11.00
CA THR A 34 2.29 7.19 -9.65
C THR A 34 3.60 7.96 -9.53
N ARG A 35 4.70 7.50 -10.12
CA ARG A 35 5.97 8.26 -10.14
C ARG A 35 5.87 9.55 -10.95
N ARG A 36 5.06 9.58 -12.01
CA ARG A 36 4.91 10.73 -12.90
C ARG A 36 3.94 11.78 -12.38
N CYS A 37 2.83 11.34 -11.80
CA CYS A 37 1.67 12.17 -11.49
C CYS A 37 1.25 12.10 -10.02
N GLY A 38 1.84 11.20 -9.23
CA GLY A 38 1.54 11.05 -7.82
C GLY A 38 2.10 12.19 -6.97
N ILE A 39 1.59 12.29 -5.75
CA ILE A 39 2.07 13.22 -4.73
C ILE A 39 2.84 12.45 -3.66
N SER A 40 3.72 13.14 -2.94
CA SER A 40 4.43 12.49 -1.85
C SER A 40 3.46 12.07 -0.75
N TRP A 41 3.83 11.05 0.01
CA TRP A 41 3.01 10.59 1.14
C TRP A 41 2.82 11.68 2.20
N ASP A 42 3.82 12.54 2.39
CA ASP A 42 3.74 13.64 3.36
C ASP A 42 2.83 14.75 2.86
N ASP A 43 2.86 15.07 1.56
CA ASP A 43 1.93 16.03 0.95
C ASP A 43 0.49 15.49 1.03
N LEU A 44 0.28 14.20 0.74
CA LEU A 44 -1.04 13.57 0.86
C LEU A 44 -1.58 13.62 2.29
N LYS A 45 -0.74 13.35 3.29
CA LYS A 45 -1.13 13.50 4.70
C LYS A 45 -1.53 14.93 5.03
N SER A 46 -0.74 15.89 4.57
CA SER A 46 -1.00 17.32 4.76
C SER A 46 -2.35 17.72 4.17
N GLU A 47 -2.66 17.28 2.95
CA GLU A 47 -3.96 17.53 2.30
C GLU A 47 -5.13 16.88 3.05
N LEU A 48 -4.92 15.70 3.64
CA LEU A 48 -5.94 14.97 4.40
C LEU A 48 -6.05 15.38 5.87
N GLY A 49 -5.14 16.24 6.37
CA GLY A 49 -5.09 16.64 7.78
C GLY A 49 -4.70 15.52 8.74
N LEU A 50 -3.86 14.58 8.28
CA LEU A 50 -3.38 13.40 9.04
C LEU A 50 -2.01 13.62 9.68
#